data_AF-A0A9Q3GGS3-F1
#
_entry.id   AF-A0A9Q3GGS3-F1
#
_cell.length_a   1.000
_cell.length_b   1.000
_cell.length_c   1.000
_cell.angle_alpha   90.00
_cell.angle_beta   90.00
_cell.angle_gamma   90.00
#
_symmetry.space_group_name_H-M   'P 1'
#
loop_
_entity.id
_entity.type
_entity.pdbx_description
1 polymer ?
#
loop_
_entity_poly.entity_id
_entity_poly.type
_entity_poly.pdbx_seq_one_letter_code
_entity_poly.pdbx_strand_id
1 'polypeptide(L)'
;MLRRPHYPASLETRMEIEKRINELLDIDVIRNIGHNVIVEITTPVLITWHYGESMMCGDFRALNNYTKDDRCPIPRIPHALEKLAKARYITKIDCLKGFHQNGVKQNSMKLLRIICHMGIYEYTRMPFGIQNAPAHFQRMMDTIFKEELLEVWMVVYIDDIIIHSETWEDHVQYIDRVLNAACSQGLGEALHQRQIVYGEPIEGVLCYISRKLKDSEARYGATQTEFPCLVWALEKLHYYLEGAFFEVYTDCTALKSLLEMKTTNRHMLRWQMPSKSIEGI
;
A
#
# COMPACT_ATOMS: atom_id res chain seq x y z
N MET A 1 26.18 -12.71 -15.86
CA MET A 1 26.80 -11.40 -15.56
C MET A 1 25.72 -10.44 -15.07
N LEU A 2 25.89 -9.83 -13.89
CA LEU A 2 24.85 -9.00 -13.24
C LEU A 2 24.90 -7.50 -13.58
N ARG A 3 25.95 -7.05 -14.27
CA ARG A 3 26.03 -5.71 -14.85
C ARG A 3 25.60 -5.77 -16.31
N ARG A 4 24.39 -5.32 -16.62
CA ARG A 4 23.81 -5.36 -17.96
C ARG A 4 23.52 -3.94 -18.45
N PRO A 5 23.76 -3.62 -19.72
CA PRO A 5 23.37 -2.32 -20.29
C PRO A 5 21.85 -2.21 -20.36
N HIS A 6 21.32 -0.98 -20.41
CA HIS A 6 19.92 -0.76 -20.77
C HIS A 6 19.62 -1.31 -22.16
N TYR A 7 18.36 -1.69 -22.39
CA TYR A 7 17.92 -2.11 -23.72
C TYR A 7 17.70 -0.91 -24.64
N PRO A 8 17.99 -1.03 -25.94
CA PRO A 8 17.50 -0.09 -26.94
C PRO A 8 15.96 -0.06 -26.92
N ALA A 9 15.39 1.13 -26.94
CA ALA A 9 13.94 1.35 -26.85
C ALA A 9 13.48 2.36 -27.90
N SER A 10 12.28 2.17 -28.45
CA SER A 10 11.61 3.13 -29.33
C SER A 10 11.29 4.42 -28.57
N LEU A 11 10.99 5.50 -29.29
CA LEU A 11 10.60 6.78 -28.66
C LEU A 11 9.39 6.60 -27.72
N GLU A 12 8.37 5.88 -28.18
CA GLU A 12 7.17 5.56 -27.40
C GLU A 12 7.52 4.82 -26.10
N THR A 13 8.34 3.77 -26.17
CA THR A 13 8.77 3.01 -24.99
C THR A 13 9.60 3.87 -24.04
N ARG A 14 10.43 4.79 -24.56
CA ARG A 14 11.23 5.70 -23.72
C ARG A 14 10.35 6.69 -22.96
N MET A 15 9.35 7.27 -23.61
CA MET A 15 8.37 8.15 -22.96
C MET A 15 7.62 7.41 -21.85
N GLU A 16 7.26 6.15 -22.08
CA GLU A 16 6.57 5.36 -21.07
C GLU A 16 7.47 4.98 -19.88
N ILE A 17 8.74 4.65 -20.14
CA ILE A 17 9.73 4.45 -19.08
C ILE A 17 9.89 5.73 -18.25
N GLU A 18 10.00 6.90 -18.88
CA GLU A 18 10.12 8.18 -18.19
C GLU A 18 8.92 8.44 -17.27
N LYS A 19 7.71 8.24 -17.79
CA LYS A 19 6.47 8.36 -17.02
C LYS A 19 6.50 7.44 -15.78
N ARG A 20 6.81 6.15 -15.96
CA ARG A 20 6.83 5.19 -14.84
C ARG A 20 7.95 5.42 -13.85
N ILE A 21 9.11 5.87 -14.29
CA ILE A 21 10.21 6.25 -13.39
C ILE A 21 9.78 7.42 -12.49
N ASN A 22 9.16 8.46 -13.05
CA ASN A 22 8.66 9.59 -12.27
C ASN A 22 7.58 9.15 -11.27
N GLU A 23 6.61 8.35 -11.70
CA GLU A 23 5.58 7.80 -10.80
C GLU A 23 6.20 7.03 -9.62
N LEU A 24 7.24 6.23 -9.86
CA LEU A 24 7.91 5.45 -8.81
C LEU A 24 8.80 6.29 -7.88
N LEU A 25 9.35 7.41 -8.38
CA LEU A 25 10.06 8.40 -7.57
C LEU A 25 9.09 9.13 -6.65
N ASP A 26 7.94 9.55 -7.16
CA ASP A 26 6.93 10.30 -6.41
C ASP A 26 6.37 9.52 -5.21
N ILE A 27 6.31 8.19 -5.32
CA ILE A 27 5.85 7.29 -4.25
C ILE A 27 6.99 6.66 -3.43
N ASP A 28 8.23 7.16 -3.56
CA ASP A 28 9.42 6.68 -2.84
C ASP A 28 9.71 5.17 -2.97
N VAL A 29 9.38 4.58 -4.13
CA VAL A 29 9.66 3.16 -4.43
C VAL A 29 11.06 2.95 -5.00
N ILE A 30 11.56 3.97 -5.70
CA ILE A 30 12.93 4.00 -6.22
C ILE A 30 13.63 5.29 -5.80
N ARG A 31 14.96 5.27 -5.78
CA ARG A 31 15.81 6.45 -5.64
C ARG A 31 16.76 6.60 -6.82
N ASN A 32 17.06 7.84 -7.19
CA ASN A 32 18.02 8.15 -8.24
C ASN A 32 19.45 7.94 -7.73
N ILE A 33 20.26 7.18 -8.48
CA ILE A 33 21.70 6.99 -8.22
C ILE A 33 22.55 7.91 -9.11
N GLY A 34 22.12 8.14 -10.35
CA GLY A 34 22.75 9.03 -11.30
C GLY A 34 22.95 8.42 -12.69
N HIS A 35 23.36 9.26 -13.64
CA HIS A 35 23.50 8.91 -15.06
C HIS A 35 24.91 8.42 -15.45
N ASN A 36 25.95 8.85 -14.72
CA ASN A 36 27.37 8.55 -15.03
C ASN A 36 28.09 7.85 -13.86
N VAL A 37 27.39 6.97 -13.16
CA VAL A 37 27.95 6.27 -11.99
C VAL A 37 28.37 4.86 -12.37
N ILE A 38 29.58 4.46 -11.98
CA ILE A 38 30.04 3.09 -12.11
C ILE A 38 29.47 2.28 -10.94
N VAL A 39 28.62 1.31 -11.26
CA VAL A 39 28.04 0.38 -10.29
C VAL A 39 28.33 -1.07 -10.69
N GLU A 40 28.38 -1.95 -9.71
CA GLU A 40 28.69 -3.37 -9.88
C GLU A 40 27.54 -4.15 -10.55
N ILE A 41 26.29 -3.73 -10.35
CA ILE A 41 25.09 -4.47 -10.75
C ILE A 41 24.09 -3.49 -11.37
N THR A 42 23.52 -3.90 -12.51
CA THR A 42 22.46 -3.16 -13.22
C THR A 42 21.53 -4.12 -13.92
N THR A 43 20.23 -3.88 -13.75
CA THR A 43 19.16 -4.65 -14.39
C THR A 43 18.43 -3.77 -15.40
N PRO A 44 18.40 -4.12 -16.70
CA PRO A 44 17.69 -3.31 -17.69
C PRO A 44 16.19 -3.37 -17.44
N VAL A 45 15.53 -2.24 -17.65
CA VAL A 45 14.06 -2.17 -17.63
C VAL A 45 13.47 -2.55 -18.98
N LEU A 46 12.26 -3.08 -18.95
CA LEU A 46 11.40 -3.29 -20.11
C LEU A 46 9.99 -2.78 -19.80
N ILE A 47 9.26 -2.42 -20.85
CA ILE A 47 7.82 -2.16 -20.78
C ILE A 47 7.09 -3.40 -21.28
N THR A 48 6.16 -3.90 -20.49
CA THR A 48 5.15 -4.87 -20.93
C THR A 48 3.81 -4.16 -21.08
N TRP A 49 3.00 -4.61 -22.04
CA TRP A 49 1.69 -4.05 -22.29
C TRP A 49 0.62 -5.09 -21.94
N HIS A 50 -0.35 -4.67 -21.12
CA HIS A 50 -1.48 -5.49 -20.70
C HIS A 50 -2.77 -4.66 -20.81
N TYR A 51 -3.69 -5.09 -21.66
CA TYR A 51 -5.00 -4.45 -21.85
C TYR A 51 -4.96 -2.93 -22.12
N GLY A 52 -3.93 -2.46 -22.85
CA GLY A 52 -3.75 -1.04 -23.17
C GLY A 52 -3.01 -0.25 -22.10
N GLU A 53 -2.71 -0.85 -20.96
CA GLU A 53 -1.84 -0.29 -19.93
C GLU A 53 -0.42 -0.83 -20.04
N SER A 54 0.53 0.05 -19.80
CA SER A 54 1.97 -0.23 -19.74
C SER A 54 2.42 -0.53 -18.31
N MET A 55 3.28 -1.53 -18.15
CA MET A 55 3.95 -1.81 -16.88
C MET A 55 5.47 -1.82 -17.09
N MET A 56 6.19 -1.11 -16.23
CA MET A 56 7.65 -1.17 -16.21
C MET A 56 8.11 -2.32 -15.33
N CYS A 57 8.95 -3.20 -15.87
CA CYS A 57 9.54 -4.31 -15.13
C CYS A 57 11.07 -4.34 -15.28
N GLY A 58 11.78 -4.62 -14.19
CA GLY A 58 13.20 -4.94 -14.25
C GLY A 58 13.40 -6.38 -14.74
N ASP A 59 14.32 -6.60 -15.68
CA ASP A 59 14.69 -7.94 -16.13
C ASP A 59 15.58 -8.70 -15.13
N PHE A 60 15.00 -9.06 -13.99
CA PHE A 60 15.69 -9.72 -12.88
C PHE A 60 16.04 -11.19 -13.15
N ARG A 61 15.80 -11.74 -14.35
CA ARG A 61 16.14 -13.15 -14.68
C ARG A 61 17.60 -13.49 -14.35
N ALA A 62 18.52 -12.57 -14.67
CA ALA A 62 19.93 -12.76 -14.36
C ALA A 62 20.20 -12.77 -12.85
N LEU A 63 19.52 -11.93 -12.07
CA LEU A 63 19.64 -11.88 -10.61
C LEU A 63 19.03 -13.12 -9.94
N ASN A 64 17.88 -13.57 -10.45
CA ASN A 64 17.15 -14.72 -9.92
C ASN A 64 18.00 -16.00 -9.96
N ASN A 65 18.83 -16.18 -11.00
CA ASN A 65 19.77 -17.32 -11.09
C ASN A 65 20.82 -17.38 -9.97
N TYR A 66 21.12 -16.27 -9.30
CA TYR A 66 22.04 -16.21 -8.16
C TYR A 66 21.30 -16.10 -6.82
N THR A 67 19.98 -15.97 -6.87
CA THR A 67 19.16 -15.85 -5.67
C THR A 67 18.83 -17.25 -5.16
N LYS A 68 19.09 -17.50 -3.87
CA LYS A 68 18.70 -18.76 -3.26
C LYS A 68 17.17 -18.86 -3.27
N ASP A 69 16.68 -19.93 -3.87
CA ASP A 69 15.26 -20.22 -3.96
C ASP A 69 14.61 -20.29 -2.58
N ASP A 70 13.47 -19.62 -2.44
CA ASP A 70 12.70 -19.51 -1.23
C ASP A 70 11.43 -20.36 -1.31
N ARG A 71 11.51 -21.56 -0.74
CA ARG A 71 10.46 -22.58 -0.80
C ARG A 71 9.38 -22.37 0.26
N CYS A 72 8.78 -21.18 0.27
CA CYS A 72 7.62 -20.90 1.10
C CYS A 72 6.45 -21.81 0.69
N PRO A 73 5.73 -22.43 1.65
CA PRO A 73 4.56 -23.24 1.34
C PRO A 73 3.40 -22.33 0.91
N ILE A 74 3.25 -22.11 -0.40
CA ILE A 74 2.10 -21.39 -0.95
C ILE A 74 0.89 -22.34 -1.04
N PRO A 75 -0.31 -21.93 -0.57
CA PRO A 75 -1.50 -22.77 -0.67
C PRO A 75 -1.80 -23.19 -2.10
N ARG A 76 -2.19 -24.46 -2.29
CA ARG A 76 -2.61 -24.96 -3.60
C ARG A 76 -4.05 -24.52 -3.89
N ILE A 77 -4.25 -23.89 -5.05
CA ILE A 77 -5.55 -23.36 -5.49
C ILE A 77 -6.69 -24.39 -5.38
N PRO A 78 -6.56 -25.68 -5.80
CA PRO A 78 -7.67 -26.63 -5.68
C PRO A 78 -8.14 -26.85 -4.23
N HIS A 79 -7.21 -26.87 -3.27
CA HIS A 79 -7.55 -27.05 -1.86
C HIS A 79 -8.22 -25.81 -1.25
N ALA A 80 -7.87 -24.62 -1.75
CA ALA A 80 -8.59 -23.39 -1.44
C ALA A 80 -10.02 -23.41 -2.02
N LEU A 81 -10.18 -23.88 -3.26
CA LEU A 81 -11.48 -23.94 -3.94
C LEU A 81 -12.46 -24.94 -3.27
N GLU A 82 -11.98 -26.07 -2.76
CA GLU A 82 -12.82 -27.03 -2.00
C GLU A 82 -13.46 -26.38 -0.77
N LYS A 83 -12.76 -25.45 -0.11
CA LYS A 83 -13.28 -24.70 1.04
C LYS A 83 -14.35 -23.69 0.64
N LEU A 84 -14.22 -23.09 -0.55
CA LEU A 84 -15.18 -22.15 -1.12
C LEU A 84 -16.46 -22.83 -1.64
N ALA A 85 -16.44 -24.14 -1.89
CA ALA A 85 -17.58 -24.85 -2.50
C ALA A 85 -18.87 -24.83 -1.65
N LYS A 86 -18.75 -24.61 -0.33
CA LYS A 86 -19.90 -24.49 0.58
C LYS A 86 -20.30 -23.04 0.86
N ALA A 87 -19.54 -22.08 0.35
CA ALA A 87 -19.78 -20.67 0.63
C ALA A 87 -21.04 -20.17 -0.09
N ARG A 88 -21.85 -19.40 0.64
CA ARG A 88 -22.96 -18.63 0.08
C ARG A 88 -22.53 -17.21 -0.29
N TYR A 89 -21.60 -16.65 0.48
CA TYR A 89 -21.03 -15.33 0.27
C TYR A 89 -19.51 -15.43 0.13
N ILE A 90 -18.95 -14.73 -0.86
CA ILE A 90 -17.51 -14.70 -1.13
C ILE A 90 -17.13 -13.24 -1.39
N THR A 91 -16.11 -12.75 -0.70
CA THR A 91 -15.48 -11.45 -0.96
C THR A 91 -14.01 -11.67 -1.30
N LYS A 92 -13.56 -11.05 -2.38
CA LYS A 92 -12.15 -10.97 -2.76
C LYS A 92 -11.64 -9.57 -2.47
N ILE A 93 -10.54 -9.46 -1.73
CA ILE A 93 -9.82 -8.21 -1.46
C ILE A 93 -8.45 -8.32 -2.13
N ASP A 94 -8.12 -7.30 -2.94
CA ASP A 94 -6.83 -7.18 -3.64
C ASP A 94 -5.95 -6.15 -2.93
N CYS A 95 -4.70 -6.52 -2.67
CA CYS A 95 -3.73 -5.62 -2.06
C CYS A 95 -3.09 -4.71 -3.11
N LEU A 96 -3.59 -3.47 -3.23
CA LEU A 96 -3.11 -2.48 -4.21
C LEU A 96 -1.57 -2.35 -4.18
N LYS A 97 -0.92 -2.66 -5.32
CA LYS A 97 0.54 -2.60 -5.50
C LYS A 97 1.31 -3.27 -4.35
N GLY A 98 0.80 -4.39 -3.84
CA GLY A 98 1.24 -5.03 -2.59
C GLY A 98 2.77 -5.12 -2.42
N PHE A 99 3.50 -5.57 -3.45
CA PHE A 99 4.96 -5.68 -3.36
C PHE A 99 5.66 -4.35 -3.06
N HIS A 100 5.22 -3.25 -3.67
CA HIS A 100 5.83 -1.93 -3.49
C HIS A 100 5.63 -1.36 -2.07
N GLN A 101 4.79 -1.99 -1.25
CA GLN A 101 4.65 -1.63 0.16
C GLN A 101 5.80 -2.19 1.02
N ASN A 102 6.49 -3.23 0.56
CA ASN A 102 7.52 -3.93 1.33
C ASN A 102 8.88 -3.26 1.16
N GLY A 103 9.50 -2.87 2.28
CA GLY A 103 10.84 -2.29 2.29
C GLY A 103 11.91 -3.32 1.94
N VAL A 104 12.91 -2.89 1.17
CA VAL A 104 14.09 -3.71 0.89
C VAL A 104 15.18 -3.37 1.91
N LYS A 105 15.88 -4.38 2.42
CA LYS A 105 17.02 -4.15 3.32
C LYS A 105 18.13 -3.38 2.61
N GLN A 106 18.75 -2.39 3.28
CA GLN A 106 19.76 -1.50 2.70
C GLN A 106 20.87 -2.25 1.92
N ASN A 107 21.38 -3.35 2.46
CA ASN A 107 22.45 -4.14 1.85
C ASN A 107 22.00 -4.88 0.57
N SER A 108 20.71 -5.10 0.40
CA SER A 108 20.10 -5.79 -0.74
C SER A 108 19.64 -4.83 -1.84
N MET A 109 19.42 -3.54 -1.52
CA MET A 109 18.97 -2.53 -2.50
C MET A 109 19.90 -2.46 -3.73
N LYS A 110 21.22 -2.56 -3.52
CA LYS A 110 22.22 -2.55 -4.60
C LYS A 110 22.05 -3.67 -5.64
N LEU A 111 21.45 -4.79 -5.23
CA LEU A 111 21.15 -5.92 -6.13
C LEU A 111 19.96 -5.60 -7.03
N LEU A 112 19.09 -4.70 -6.58
CA LEU A 112 17.85 -4.29 -7.23
C LEU A 112 18.02 -2.98 -8.01
N ARG A 113 19.23 -2.68 -8.48
CA ARG A 113 19.47 -1.52 -9.34
C ARG A 113 18.92 -1.77 -10.72
N ILE A 114 18.18 -0.79 -11.22
CA ILE A 114 17.68 -0.77 -12.60
C ILE A 114 18.39 0.30 -13.42
N ILE A 115 18.47 0.07 -14.73
CA ILE A 115 19.08 0.99 -15.68
C ILE A 115 18.14 1.23 -16.87
N CYS A 116 17.96 2.50 -17.20
CA CYS A 116 17.25 2.97 -18.39
C CYS A 116 18.03 4.12 -19.05
N HIS A 117 17.47 4.74 -20.09
CA HIS A 117 18.12 5.84 -20.81
C HIS A 117 18.24 7.13 -19.99
N MET A 118 17.49 7.26 -18.89
CA MET A 118 17.62 8.40 -17.97
C MET A 118 18.75 8.23 -16.95
N GLY A 119 19.20 7.00 -16.70
CA GLY A 119 20.25 6.70 -15.73
C GLY A 119 19.97 5.43 -14.92
N ILE A 120 20.65 5.35 -13.77
CA ILE A 120 20.55 4.24 -12.83
C ILE A 120 19.68 4.65 -11.65
N TYR A 121 18.75 3.76 -11.29
CA TYR A 121 17.87 3.89 -10.14
C TYR A 121 17.99 2.65 -9.26
N GLU A 122 17.64 2.80 -7.99
CA GLU A 122 17.72 1.72 -7.01
C GLU A 122 16.39 1.58 -6.28
N TYR A 123 15.85 0.37 -6.24
CA TYR A 123 14.62 0.08 -5.52
C TYR A 123 14.84 0.12 -4.00
N THR A 124 14.06 0.98 -3.32
CA THR A 124 13.94 1.04 -1.86
C THR A 124 12.81 0.13 -1.37
N ARG A 125 11.85 -0.16 -2.24
CA ARG A 125 10.73 -1.09 -2.04
C ARG A 125 10.81 -2.27 -2.98
N MET A 126 10.15 -3.37 -2.63
CA MET A 126 10.28 -4.63 -3.36
C MET A 126 9.72 -4.50 -4.79
N PRO A 127 10.54 -4.69 -5.84
CA PRO A 127 10.08 -4.60 -7.22
C PRO A 127 9.38 -5.87 -7.67
N PHE A 128 8.56 -5.74 -8.71
CA PHE A 128 8.08 -6.89 -9.47
C PHE A 128 9.22 -7.63 -10.20
N GLY A 129 9.06 -8.94 -10.38
CA GLY A 129 9.95 -9.78 -11.20
C GLY A 129 11.10 -10.47 -10.45
N ILE A 130 11.32 -10.17 -9.16
CA ILE A 130 12.26 -10.92 -8.33
C ILE A 130 11.63 -12.26 -7.89
N GLN A 131 12.41 -13.34 -7.92
CA GLN A 131 11.90 -14.70 -7.70
C GLN A 131 11.24 -14.90 -6.34
N ASN A 132 11.80 -14.32 -5.27
CA ASN A 132 11.34 -14.57 -3.90
C ASN A 132 10.26 -13.56 -3.43
N ALA A 133 9.81 -12.63 -4.28
CA ALA A 133 8.78 -11.66 -3.90
C ALA A 133 7.46 -12.35 -3.46
N PRO A 134 6.88 -13.29 -4.23
CA PRO A 134 5.67 -14.00 -3.82
C PRO A 134 5.82 -14.75 -2.50
N ALA A 135 6.93 -15.46 -2.31
CA ALA A 135 7.22 -16.22 -1.09
C ALA A 135 7.31 -15.31 0.14
N HIS A 136 7.95 -14.14 -0.01
CA HIS A 136 8.03 -13.16 1.07
C HIS A 136 6.65 -12.57 1.40
N PHE A 137 5.86 -12.26 0.38
CA PHE A 137 4.53 -11.68 0.55
C PHE A 137 3.56 -12.69 1.21
N GLN A 138 3.60 -13.96 0.78
CA GLN A 138 2.81 -15.02 1.41
C GLN A 138 3.13 -15.15 2.91
N ARG A 139 4.41 -15.23 3.31
CA ARG A 139 4.77 -15.30 4.74
C ARG A 139 4.30 -14.11 5.55
N MET A 140 4.37 -12.92 4.97
CA MET A 140 3.87 -11.71 5.60
C MET A 140 2.37 -11.86 5.88
N MET A 141 1.59 -12.28 4.88
CA MET A 141 0.16 -12.50 5.03
C MET A 141 -0.17 -13.64 6.00
N ASP A 142 0.55 -14.76 5.95
CA ASP A 142 0.39 -15.88 6.89
C ASP A 142 0.66 -15.45 8.35
N THR A 143 1.55 -14.47 8.53
CA THR A 143 1.84 -13.90 9.86
C THR A 143 0.75 -12.93 10.31
N ILE A 144 0.29 -12.04 9.41
CA ILE A 144 -0.75 -11.04 9.71
C ILE A 144 -2.08 -11.71 10.03
N PHE A 145 -2.50 -12.68 9.20
CA PHE A 145 -3.81 -13.29 9.29
C PHE A 145 -3.78 -14.71 9.88
N LYS A 146 -2.82 -14.96 10.77
CA LYS A 146 -2.59 -16.30 11.33
C LYS A 146 -3.84 -16.85 12.00
N GLU A 147 -4.60 -16.03 12.72
CA GLU A 147 -5.79 -16.44 13.46
C GLU A 147 -6.95 -16.73 12.50
N GLU A 148 -7.18 -15.84 11.54
CA GLU A 148 -8.22 -15.96 10.51
C GLU A 148 -8.01 -17.19 9.62
N LEU A 149 -6.76 -17.49 9.26
CA LEU A 149 -6.41 -18.69 8.48
C LEU A 149 -6.69 -20.00 9.24
N LEU A 150 -6.55 -20.01 10.57
CA LEU A 150 -6.84 -21.17 11.41
C LEU A 150 -8.34 -21.44 11.54
N GLU A 151 -9.16 -20.40 11.48
CA GLU A 151 -10.62 -20.49 11.52
C GLU A 151 -11.25 -20.91 10.18
N VAL A 152 -10.44 -21.09 9.14
CA VAL A 152 -10.79 -21.71 7.84
C VAL A 152 -11.77 -20.93 6.97
N TRP A 153 -12.36 -19.83 7.44
CA TRP A 153 -13.25 -18.94 6.65
C TRP A 153 -12.50 -17.97 5.73
N MET A 154 -11.16 -17.97 5.79
CA MET A 154 -10.30 -17.12 4.97
C MET A 154 -9.25 -17.93 4.23
N VAL A 155 -8.97 -17.54 2.99
CA VAL A 155 -7.87 -18.04 2.17
C VAL A 155 -7.03 -16.85 1.72
N VAL A 156 -5.72 -16.93 1.93
CA VAL A 156 -4.77 -15.96 1.38
C VAL A 156 -3.88 -16.64 0.36
N TYR A 157 -3.84 -16.08 -0.85
CA TYR A 157 -2.93 -16.47 -1.91
C TYR A 157 -2.16 -15.24 -2.39
N ILE A 158 -0.92 -15.09 -1.91
CA ILE A 158 -0.06 -13.94 -2.20
C ILE A 158 -0.81 -12.62 -1.91
N ASP A 159 -1.26 -11.91 -2.93
CA ASP A 159 -1.95 -10.61 -2.89
C ASP A 159 -3.47 -10.72 -2.80
N ASP A 160 -4.02 -11.91 -3.07
CA ASP A 160 -5.45 -12.19 -3.01
C ASP A 160 -5.87 -12.68 -1.63
N ILE A 161 -6.74 -11.91 -0.97
CA ILE A 161 -7.43 -12.33 0.25
C ILE A 161 -8.86 -12.70 -0.13
N ILE A 162 -9.26 -13.95 0.13
CA ILE A 162 -10.59 -14.47 -0.15
C ILE A 162 -11.26 -14.80 1.17
N ILE A 163 -12.40 -14.18 1.43
CA ILE A 163 -13.24 -14.36 2.60
C ILE A 163 -14.49 -15.10 2.16
N HIS A 164 -14.93 -16.10 2.92
CA HIS A 164 -16.13 -16.84 2.59
C HIS A 164 -16.97 -17.23 3.81
N SER A 165 -18.29 -17.23 3.65
CA SER A 165 -19.24 -17.58 4.71
C SER A 165 -20.53 -18.20 4.17
N GLU A 166 -21.34 -18.78 5.06
CA GLU A 166 -22.68 -19.31 4.77
C GLU A 166 -23.81 -18.31 5.09
N THR A 167 -23.59 -17.43 6.08
CA THR A 167 -24.54 -16.40 6.52
C THR A 167 -24.00 -14.99 6.20
N TRP A 168 -24.89 -14.02 6.03
CA TRP A 168 -24.50 -12.65 5.71
C TRP A 168 -23.91 -11.94 6.93
N GLU A 169 -24.46 -12.22 8.11
CA GLU A 169 -24.06 -11.66 9.38
C GLU A 169 -22.61 -12.02 9.71
N ASP A 170 -22.23 -13.29 9.55
CA ASP A 170 -20.83 -13.74 9.71
C ASP A 170 -19.93 -13.11 8.65
N HIS A 171 -20.41 -12.97 7.41
CA HIS A 171 -19.63 -12.39 6.30
C HIS A 171 -19.16 -10.97 6.60
N VAL A 172 -20.07 -10.13 7.10
CA VAL A 172 -19.78 -8.74 7.44
C VAL A 172 -18.78 -8.68 8.60
N GLN A 173 -18.93 -9.54 9.61
CA GLN A 173 -17.97 -9.61 10.72
C GLN A 173 -16.58 -10.07 10.27
N TYR A 174 -16.50 -11.03 9.34
CA TYR A 174 -15.23 -11.50 8.78
C TYR A 174 -14.52 -10.42 7.96
N ILE A 175 -15.27 -9.66 7.15
CA ILE A 175 -14.71 -8.51 6.41
C ILE A 175 -14.16 -7.48 7.40
N ASP A 176 -14.91 -7.13 8.44
CA ASP A 176 -14.48 -6.18 9.46
C ASP A 176 -13.19 -6.64 10.16
N ARG A 177 -13.10 -7.91 10.56
CA ARG A 177 -11.88 -8.49 11.13
C ARG A 177 -10.68 -8.38 10.19
N VAL A 178 -10.86 -8.73 8.91
CA VAL A 178 -9.78 -8.66 7.91
C VAL A 178 -9.31 -7.23 7.69
N LEU A 179 -10.24 -6.27 7.58
CA LEU A 179 -9.91 -4.86 7.43
C LEU A 179 -9.18 -4.34 8.67
N ASN A 180 -9.65 -4.67 9.87
CA ASN A 180 -8.99 -4.29 11.12
C ASN A 180 -7.57 -4.89 11.24
N ALA A 181 -7.40 -6.17 10.90
CA ALA A 181 -6.09 -6.82 10.90
C ALA A 181 -5.14 -6.21 9.86
N ALA A 182 -5.63 -5.94 8.64
CA ALA A 182 -4.86 -5.31 7.57
C ALA A 182 -4.46 -3.86 7.89
N CYS A 183 -5.35 -3.11 8.54
CA CYS A 183 -5.15 -1.71 8.91
C CYS A 183 -4.34 -1.53 10.20
N SER A 184 -4.06 -2.57 10.98
CA SER A 184 -3.30 -2.47 12.25
C SER A 184 -1.87 -1.90 12.11
N GLN A 185 -1.32 -1.83 10.89
CA GLN A 185 0.02 -1.31 10.61
C GLN A 185 0.03 -0.02 9.77
N GLY A 186 -1.14 0.54 9.48
CA GLY A 186 -1.31 1.70 8.61
C GLY A 186 -2.44 2.61 9.05
N LEU A 187 -2.42 3.81 8.51
CA LEU A 187 -3.46 4.81 8.66
C LEU A 187 -4.07 5.04 7.30
N GLY A 188 -5.38 5.15 7.23
CA GLY A 188 -6.12 5.35 5.99
C GLY A 188 -7.24 6.34 6.22
N GLU A 189 -7.44 7.23 5.25
CA GLU A 189 -8.52 8.22 5.29
C GLU A 189 -9.11 8.39 3.90
N ALA A 190 -10.40 8.70 3.84
CA ALA A 190 -11.13 8.94 2.60
C ALA A 190 -11.71 10.35 2.63
N LEU A 191 -11.46 11.12 1.57
CA LEU A 191 -12.08 12.42 1.38
C LEU A 191 -13.32 12.26 0.50
N HIS A 192 -14.47 12.62 1.04
CA HIS A 192 -15.75 12.54 0.36
C HIS A 192 -16.27 13.95 0.04
N GLN A 193 -17.00 14.08 -1.06
CA GLN A 193 -17.72 15.31 -1.41
C GLN A 193 -19.15 14.99 -1.81
N ARG A 194 -20.09 15.73 -1.24
CA ARG A 194 -21.49 15.72 -1.68
C ARG A 194 -21.64 16.69 -2.87
N GLN A 195 -22.11 16.17 -3.98
CA GLN A 195 -22.34 16.93 -5.22
C GLN A 195 -23.76 16.67 -5.74
N ILE A 196 -24.33 17.64 -6.46
CA ILE A 196 -25.63 17.47 -7.10
C ILE A 196 -25.40 16.99 -8.53
N VAL A 197 -25.87 15.79 -8.85
CA VAL A 197 -25.77 15.19 -10.17
C VAL A 197 -27.18 14.86 -10.63
N TYR A 198 -27.60 15.42 -11.76
CA TYR A 198 -28.97 15.30 -12.28
C TYR A 198 -30.08 15.73 -11.30
N GLY A 199 -29.79 16.68 -10.41
CA GLY A 199 -30.75 17.18 -9.41
C GLY A 199 -30.79 16.35 -8.13
N GLU A 200 -30.07 15.22 -8.06
CA GLU A 200 -29.98 14.38 -6.87
C GLU A 200 -28.66 14.60 -6.11
N PRO A 201 -28.68 14.67 -4.78
CA PRO A 201 -27.47 14.73 -3.97
C PRO A 201 -26.78 13.36 -3.97
N ILE A 202 -25.59 13.30 -4.57
CA ILE A 202 -24.75 12.10 -4.60
C ILE A 202 -23.49 12.40 -3.79
N GLU A 203 -23.17 11.53 -2.84
CA GLU A 203 -21.88 11.52 -2.16
C GLU A 203 -20.89 10.71 -3.01
N GLY A 204 -19.78 11.33 -3.38
CA GLY A 204 -18.70 10.70 -4.13
C GLY A 204 -17.38 10.82 -3.40
N VAL A 205 -16.56 9.77 -3.48
CA VAL A 205 -15.21 9.81 -2.93
C VAL A 205 -14.30 10.58 -3.88
N LEU A 206 -13.65 11.63 -3.39
CA LEU A 206 -12.67 12.41 -4.14
C LEU A 206 -11.32 11.71 -4.17
N CYS A 207 -10.85 11.23 -3.02
CA CYS A 207 -9.59 10.49 -2.94
C CYS A 207 -9.49 9.64 -1.68
N TYR A 208 -8.72 8.55 -1.78
CA TYR A 208 -8.26 7.77 -0.65
C TYR A 208 -6.78 8.06 -0.40
N ILE A 209 -6.40 8.26 0.85
CA ILE A 209 -5.01 8.41 1.26
C ILE A 209 -4.68 7.34 2.30
N SER A 210 -3.49 6.74 2.21
CA SER A 210 -3.00 5.83 3.24
C SER A 210 -1.49 5.95 3.44
N ARG A 211 -1.01 5.64 4.65
CA ARG A 211 0.41 5.50 4.97
C ARG A 211 0.65 4.43 6.02
N LYS A 212 1.88 3.93 6.10
CA LYS A 212 2.29 3.06 7.21
C LYS A 212 2.45 3.86 8.50
N LEU A 213 2.20 3.19 9.64
CA LEU A 213 2.54 3.72 10.95
C LEU A 213 4.06 3.87 11.08
N LYS A 214 4.51 4.95 11.74
CA LYS A 214 5.91 5.09 12.17
C LYS A 214 6.18 4.11 13.32
N ASP A 215 7.44 3.71 13.53
CA ASP A 215 7.82 2.83 14.65
C ASP A 215 7.37 3.35 16.03
N SER A 216 7.25 4.68 16.17
CA SER A 216 6.70 5.31 17.37
C SER A 216 5.19 5.21 17.50
N GLU A 217 4.46 5.23 16.38
CA GLU A 217 3.00 5.16 16.28
C GLU A 217 2.50 3.71 16.33
N ALA A 218 3.32 2.74 15.90
CA ALA A 218 3.02 1.30 16.00
C ALA A 218 2.86 0.80 17.46
N ARG A 219 3.26 1.62 18.44
CA ARG A 219 3.07 1.34 19.88
C ARG A 219 1.77 1.92 20.44
N TYR A 220 1.02 2.67 19.65
CA TYR A 220 -0.25 3.25 20.06
C TYR A 220 -1.38 2.23 19.84
N GLY A 221 -2.38 2.23 20.73
CA GLY A 221 -3.61 1.46 20.51
C GLY A 221 -4.47 2.08 19.41
N ALA A 222 -5.44 1.33 18.87
CA ALA A 222 -6.31 1.77 17.76
C ALA A 222 -6.94 3.17 17.97
N THR A 223 -7.48 3.42 19.16
CA THR A 223 -8.06 4.72 19.56
C THR A 223 -7.02 5.86 19.57
N GLN A 224 -5.76 5.54 19.88
CA GLN A 224 -4.66 6.50 19.94
C GLN A 224 -4.02 6.73 18.56
N THR A 225 -4.12 5.77 17.63
CA THR A 225 -3.61 5.91 16.25
C THR A 225 -4.49 6.80 15.37
N GLU A 226 -5.76 6.95 15.72
CA GLU A 226 -6.73 7.71 14.94
C GLU A 226 -6.50 9.23 14.96
N PHE A 227 -6.04 9.77 16.09
CA PHE A 227 -5.70 11.20 16.17
C PHE A 227 -4.49 11.56 15.25
N PRO A 228 -3.36 10.83 15.28
CA PRO A 228 -2.29 10.98 14.29
C PRO A 228 -2.71 10.72 12.84
N CYS A 229 -3.75 9.89 12.61
CA CYS A 229 -4.34 9.69 11.29
C CYS A 229 -4.96 10.98 10.78
N LEU A 230 -5.89 11.54 11.57
CA LEU A 230 -6.58 12.78 11.23
C LEU A 230 -5.59 13.93 10.99
N VAL A 231 -4.64 14.16 11.90
CA VAL A 231 -3.64 15.23 11.73
C VAL A 231 -2.85 15.06 10.43
N TRP A 232 -2.42 13.84 10.16
CA TRP A 232 -1.68 13.54 8.93
C TRP A 232 -2.55 13.74 7.67
N ALA A 233 -3.83 13.34 7.71
CA ALA A 233 -4.75 13.53 6.61
C ALA A 233 -5.03 15.01 6.33
N LEU A 234 -5.26 15.81 7.37
CA LEU A 234 -5.44 17.26 7.25
C LEU A 234 -4.19 17.93 6.66
N GLU A 235 -2.98 17.52 7.08
CA GLU A 235 -1.73 18.01 6.48
C GLU A 235 -1.59 17.60 5.01
N LYS A 236 -2.01 16.39 4.63
CA LYS A 236 -1.89 15.89 3.25
C LYS A 236 -2.95 16.44 2.31
N LEU A 237 -4.16 16.65 2.82
CA LEU A 237 -5.31 17.12 2.05
C LEU A 237 -5.51 18.62 2.17
N HIS A 238 -4.55 19.35 2.76
CA HIS A 238 -4.68 20.81 2.97
C HIS A 238 -5.09 21.55 1.69
N TYR A 239 -4.58 21.15 0.53
CA TYR A 239 -4.90 21.77 -0.76
C TYR A 239 -6.39 21.66 -1.15
N TYR A 240 -7.10 20.66 -0.63
CA TYR A 240 -8.53 20.45 -0.85
C TYR A 240 -9.40 21.05 0.26
N LEU A 241 -8.84 21.18 1.46
CA LEU A 241 -9.57 21.56 2.67
C LEU A 241 -9.40 23.05 3.01
N GLU A 242 -8.33 23.69 2.54
CA GLU A 242 -8.02 25.09 2.85
C GLU A 242 -9.10 26.03 2.29
N GLY A 243 -9.75 26.78 3.19
CA GLY A 243 -10.84 27.69 2.86
C GLY A 243 -12.20 27.01 2.62
N ALA A 244 -12.29 25.68 2.74
CA ALA A 244 -13.53 24.92 2.63
C ALA A 244 -14.07 24.51 4.00
N PHE A 245 -15.40 24.47 4.14
CA PHE A 245 -16.03 23.82 5.28
C PHE A 245 -16.08 22.31 5.01
N PHE A 246 -15.64 21.51 5.99
CA PHE A 246 -15.65 20.06 5.89
C PHE A 246 -16.01 19.44 7.24
N GLU A 247 -16.53 18.22 7.19
CA GLU A 247 -16.92 17.43 8.37
C GLU A 247 -15.99 16.23 8.49
N VAL A 248 -15.56 15.93 9.71
CA VAL A 248 -14.74 14.75 10.02
C VAL A 248 -15.63 13.68 10.63
N TYR A 249 -15.74 12.54 9.95
CA TYR A 249 -16.47 11.37 10.44
C TYR A 249 -15.48 10.40 11.09
N THR A 250 -15.66 10.16 12.39
CA THR A 250 -14.83 9.27 13.22
C THR A 250 -15.72 8.47 14.17
N ASP A 251 -15.42 7.21 14.38
CA ASP A 251 -16.06 6.34 15.36
C ASP A 251 -15.38 6.41 16.75
N CYS A 252 -14.21 7.03 16.85
CA CYS A 252 -13.53 7.26 18.12
C CYS A 252 -14.15 8.36 18.98
N THR A 253 -14.78 7.90 20.05
CA THR A 253 -15.36 8.73 21.12
C THR A 253 -14.30 9.59 21.84
N ALA A 254 -13.06 9.11 21.94
CA ALA A 254 -11.97 9.84 22.58
C ALA A 254 -11.53 11.06 21.73
N LEU A 255 -11.55 10.93 20.40
CA LEU A 255 -11.22 12.01 19.47
C LEU A 255 -12.27 13.13 19.52
N LYS A 256 -13.56 12.75 19.54
CA LYS A 256 -14.69 13.69 19.75
C LYS A 256 -14.54 14.46 21.05
N SER A 257 -14.27 13.74 22.15
CA SER A 257 -14.08 14.33 23.47
C SER A 257 -12.86 15.25 23.53
N LEU A 258 -11.77 14.90 22.84
CA LEU A 258 -10.52 15.67 22.84
C LEU A 258 -10.65 17.02 22.09
N LEU A 259 -11.41 17.04 21.00
CA LEU A 259 -11.71 18.28 20.24
C LEU A 259 -12.59 19.24 21.06
N GLU A 260 -13.45 18.71 21.92
CA GLU A 260 -14.31 19.49 22.82
C GLU A 260 -13.62 19.88 24.16
N MET A 261 -12.50 19.24 24.49
CA MET A 261 -11.81 19.39 25.77
C MET A 261 -10.92 20.63 25.85
N LYS A 262 -11.18 21.50 26.83
CA LYS A 262 -10.19 22.49 27.33
C LYS A 262 -9.19 21.80 28.29
N THR A 263 -8.15 21.12 27.79
CA THR A 263 -7.21 20.38 28.67
C THR A 263 -5.78 20.96 28.73
N THR A 264 -5.17 20.83 29.91
CA THR A 264 -3.87 21.38 30.35
C THR A 264 -2.68 20.40 30.23
N ASN A 265 -2.84 19.25 29.54
CA ASN A 265 -1.80 18.22 29.47
C ASN A 265 -0.75 18.52 28.37
N ARG A 266 0.52 18.73 28.76
CA ARG A 266 1.63 19.13 27.87
C ARG A 266 1.84 18.22 26.65
N HIS A 267 1.59 16.92 26.77
CA HIS A 267 1.75 15.99 25.64
C HIS A 267 0.60 16.10 24.62
N MET A 268 -0.61 16.47 25.08
CA MET A 268 -1.79 16.69 24.23
C MET A 268 -1.86 18.13 23.69
N LEU A 269 -1.27 19.10 24.39
CA LEU A 269 -1.13 20.51 23.96
C LEU A 269 -0.32 20.68 22.66
N ARG A 270 0.69 19.81 22.41
CA ARG A 270 1.46 19.83 21.16
C ARG A 270 0.56 19.66 19.93
N TRP A 271 -0.57 18.99 20.09
CA TRP A 271 -1.44 18.59 19.02
C TRP A 271 -2.73 19.41 18.89
N GLN A 272 -2.99 20.35 19.82
CA GLN A 272 -4.05 21.37 19.68
C GLN A 272 -3.63 22.55 18.78
N MET A 273 -2.35 22.69 18.48
CA MET A 273 -1.84 23.82 17.70
C MET A 273 -2.31 23.81 16.23
N PRO A 274 -2.41 22.65 15.53
CA PRO A 274 -3.01 22.60 14.19
C PRO A 274 -4.54 22.71 14.19
N SER A 275 -5.22 22.33 15.27
CA SER A 275 -6.68 22.34 15.36
C SER A 275 -7.28 23.72 15.62
N LYS A 276 -6.49 24.70 16.09
CA LYS A 276 -6.95 26.10 16.27
C LYS A 276 -7.09 26.87 14.96
N SER A 277 -6.62 26.34 13.83
CA SER A 277 -6.93 26.85 12.50
C SER A 277 -8.30 26.37 11.97
N ILE A 278 -8.99 25.51 12.73
CA ILE A 278 -10.34 25.03 12.45
C ILE A 278 -11.31 25.93 13.25
N GLU A 279 -11.57 27.14 12.74
CA GLU A 279 -12.66 27.99 13.25
C GLU A 279 -13.83 27.97 12.26
N GLY A 280 -14.97 27.42 12.69
CA GLY A 280 -16.24 27.49 11.97
C GLY A 280 -17.17 26.31 12.27
N ILE A 281 -17.97 26.47 13.34
CA ILE A 281 -19.05 25.64 13.92
C ILE A 281 -19.71 24.64 12.96
#